data_AF-A0AAU9MNK8-F1
#
_entry.id   AF-A0AAU9MNK8-F1
#
_cell.length_a   1.000
_cell.length_b   1.000
_cell.length_c   1.000
_cell.angle_alpha   90.00
_cell.angle_beta   90.00
_cell.angle_gamma   90.00
#
_symmetry.space_group_name_H-M   'P 1'
#
loop_
_entity.id
_entity.type
_entity.pdbx_description
1 polymer ?
#
loop_
_entity_poly.entity_id
_entity_poly.type
_entity_poly.pdbx_seq_one_letter_code
_entity_poly.pdbx_strand_id
1 'polypeptide(L)'
;MDFLEKLEELMGMEYGSTALLAKAGEIVAERAREEAEDLRDEGKVEERMVTELCRVLKLMEMDLAMVKASVKEETLNERLQQAKARCRQAILVASSF
;
A
#
# COMPACT_ATOMS: atom_id res chain seq x y z
N MET A 1 -4.31 -1.12 10.75
CA MET A 1 -5.33 -0.44 9.92
C MET A 1 -5.96 -1.46 8.98
N ASP A 2 -7.24 -1.77 9.16
CA ASP A 2 -7.96 -2.87 8.48
C ASP A 2 -7.83 -2.83 6.94
N PHE A 3 -7.82 -1.64 6.34
CA PHE A 3 -7.72 -1.49 4.88
C PHE A 3 -6.37 -1.90 4.26
N LEU A 4 -5.25 -1.81 5.00
CA LEU A 4 -3.95 -2.23 4.45
C LEU A 4 -3.88 -3.76 4.39
N GLU A 5 -4.36 -4.43 5.43
CA GLU A 5 -4.53 -5.88 5.45
C GLU A 5 -5.47 -6.30 4.32
N LYS A 6 -6.59 -5.58 4.16
CA LYS A 6 -7.51 -5.87 3.06
C LYS A 6 -6.84 -5.73 1.69
N LEU A 7 -6.03 -4.69 1.47
CA LEU A 7 -5.31 -4.51 0.22
C LEU A 7 -4.32 -5.66 -0.05
N GLU A 8 -3.61 -6.14 0.97
CA GLU A 8 -2.70 -7.29 0.87
C GLU A 8 -3.42 -8.54 0.39
N GLU A 9 -4.61 -8.81 0.93
CA GLU A 9 -5.47 -9.92 0.50
C GLU A 9 -5.85 -9.78 -0.97
N LEU A 10 -6.29 -8.56 -1.37
CA LEU A 10 -6.69 -8.29 -2.75
C LEU A 10 -5.51 -8.54 -3.72
N MET A 11 -4.29 -8.16 -3.37
CA MET A 11 -3.10 -8.45 -4.20
C MET A 11 -2.83 -9.95 -4.39
N GLY A 12 -3.40 -10.82 -3.56
CA GLY A 12 -3.32 -12.28 -3.70
C GLY A 12 -4.43 -12.91 -4.56
N MET A 13 -5.37 -12.12 -5.07
CA MET A 13 -6.51 -12.61 -5.86
C MET A 13 -6.31 -12.36 -7.35
N GLU A 14 -6.97 -13.17 -8.18
CA GLU A 14 -7.04 -12.96 -9.62
C GLU A 14 -8.22 -12.03 -9.97
N TYR A 15 -7.92 -10.92 -10.65
CA TYR A 15 -8.92 -10.00 -11.17
C TYR A 15 -8.88 -9.94 -12.69
N GLY A 16 -10.03 -9.65 -13.31
CA GLY A 16 -10.10 -9.39 -14.74
C GLY A 16 -9.38 -8.12 -15.20
N SER A 17 -8.89 -7.28 -14.28
CA SER A 17 -8.12 -6.06 -14.60
C SER A 17 -7.20 -5.65 -13.45
N THR A 18 -5.91 -5.49 -13.76
CA THR A 18 -4.90 -4.96 -12.83
C THR A 18 -5.09 -3.47 -12.52
N ALA A 19 -5.85 -2.75 -13.36
CA ALA A 19 -6.15 -1.33 -13.15
C ALA A 19 -7.05 -1.11 -11.92
N LEU A 20 -7.95 -2.06 -11.62
CA LEU A 20 -8.79 -2.00 -10.42
C LEU A 20 -7.95 -2.17 -9.15
N LEU A 21 -7.00 -3.11 -9.16
CA LEU A 21 -6.08 -3.31 -8.04
C LEU A 21 -5.22 -2.08 -7.78
N ALA A 22 -4.67 -1.47 -8.84
CA ALA A 22 -3.91 -0.23 -8.71
C ALA A 22 -4.77 0.91 -8.14
N LYS A 23 -6.02 1.05 -8.60
CA LYS A 23 -6.93 2.07 -8.07
C LYS A 23 -7.28 1.84 -6.60
N ALA A 24 -7.50 0.59 -6.20
CA ALA A 24 -7.73 0.23 -4.81
C ALA A 24 -6.53 0.62 -3.94
N GLY A 25 -5.31 0.37 -4.41
CA GLY A 25 -4.11 0.76 -3.68
C GLY A 25 -3.90 2.27 -3.54
N GLU A 26 -4.27 3.08 -4.54
CA GLU A 26 -4.29 4.55 -4.41
C GLU A 26 -5.23 5.00 -3.29
N ILE A 27 -6.47 4.48 -3.28
CA ILE A 27 -7.49 4.81 -2.27
C ILE A 27 -7.01 4.42 -0.86
N VAL A 28 -6.45 3.22 -0.74
CA VAL A 28 -5.94 2.71 0.53
C VAL A 28 -4.73 3.51 1.01
N ALA A 29 -3.81 3.88 0.12
CA ALA A 29 -2.65 4.68 0.46
C ALA A 29 -3.04 6.10 0.90
N GLU A 30 -4.00 6.73 0.22
CA GLU A 30 -4.57 8.02 0.63
C GLU A 30 -5.19 7.92 2.01
N ARG A 31 -6.06 6.94 2.24
CA ARG A 31 -6.72 6.74 3.54
C ARG A 31 -5.74 6.47 4.67
N ALA A 32 -4.69 5.67 4.41
CA ALA A 32 -3.64 5.38 5.38
C ALA A 32 -2.86 6.64 5.80
N ARG A 33 -2.65 7.57 4.87
CA ARG A 33 -1.97 8.85 5.17
C ARG A 33 -2.85 9.75 6.02
N GLU A 34 -4.12 9.90 5.66
CA GLU A 34 -5.09 10.68 6.45
C GLU A 34 -5.14 10.22 7.91
N GLU A 35 -5.29 8.90 8.14
CA GLU A 35 -5.37 8.37 9.50
C GLU A 35 -4.06 8.56 10.29
N ALA A 36 -2.91 8.46 9.63
CA ALA A 36 -1.62 8.69 10.28
C ALA A 36 -1.42 10.17 10.63
N GLU A 37 -1.88 11.09 9.78
CA GLU A 37 -1.87 12.53 10.06
C GLU A 37 -2.82 12.88 11.22
N ASP A 38 -4.03 12.33 11.25
CA ASP A 38 -4.98 12.50 12.36
C ASP A 38 -4.36 12.03 13.68
N LEU A 39 -3.76 10.83 13.70
CA LEU A 39 -3.11 10.28 14.90
C LEU A 39 -1.91 11.13 15.37
N ARG A 40 -1.14 11.70 14.44
CA ARG A 40 -0.06 12.62 14.78
C ARG A 40 -0.60 13.91 15.37
N ASP A 41 -1.63 14.49 14.77
CA ASP A 41 -2.22 15.75 15.22
C ASP A 41 -2.85 15.59 16.62
N GLU A 42 -3.31 14.39 16.97
CA GLU A 42 -3.72 13.99 18.32
C GLU A 42 -2.55 13.67 19.27
N GLY A 43 -1.31 13.74 18.81
CA GLY A 43 -0.10 13.43 19.59
C GLY A 43 0.09 11.95 19.90
N LYS A 44 -0.62 11.05 19.22
CA LYS A 44 -0.56 9.60 19.42
C LYS A 44 0.59 8.94 18.67
N VAL A 45 1.07 9.57 17.59
CA VAL A 45 2.14 9.03 16.73
C VAL A 45 3.20 10.10 16.48
N GLU A 46 4.48 9.70 16.46
CA GLU A 46 5.59 10.59 16.15
C GLU A 46 5.64 10.95 14.64
N GLU A 47 5.99 12.20 14.31
CA GLU A 47 6.16 12.67 12.92
C GLU A 47 7.10 11.77 12.09
N ARG A 48 8.15 11.21 12.72
CA ARG A 48 9.08 10.28 12.04
C ARG A 48 8.39 8.99 11.58
N MET A 49 7.41 8.51 12.34
CA MET A 49 6.64 7.31 11.99
C MET A 49 5.66 7.58 10.85
N VAL A 50 5.00 8.74 10.85
CA VAL A 50 4.16 9.18 9.73
C VAL A 50 5.00 9.31 8.46
N THR A 51 6.17 9.94 8.55
CA THR A 51 7.10 10.07 7.42
C THR A 51 7.51 8.70 6.87
N GLU A 52 7.85 7.74 7.73
CA GLU A 52 8.21 6.39 7.31
C GLU A 52 7.04 5.66 6.66
N LEU A 53 5.82 5.75 7.23
CA LEU A 53 4.63 5.17 6.62
C LEU A 53 4.40 5.76 5.22
N CYS A 54 4.41 7.09 5.09
CA CYS A 54 4.26 7.79 3.81
C CYS A 54 5.29 7.33 2.77
N ARG A 55 6.55 7.14 3.18
CA ARG A 55 7.61 6.62 2.31
C ARG A 55 7.27 5.23 1.78
N VAL A 56 6.82 4.32 2.65
CA VAL A 56 6.49 2.94 2.26
C VAL A 56 5.25 2.90 1.37
N LEU A 57 4.21 3.66 1.71
CA LEU A 57 3.00 3.80 0.89
C LEU A 57 3.35 4.31 -0.51
N LYS A 58 4.27 5.28 -0.62
CA LYS A 58 4.67 5.80 -1.94
C LYS A 58 5.36 4.75 -2.80
N LEU A 59 6.20 3.92 -2.20
CA LEU A 59 6.84 2.80 -2.90
C LEU A 59 5.82 1.75 -3.34
N MET A 60 4.82 1.45 -2.50
CA MET A 60 3.71 0.57 -2.84
C MET A 60 2.90 1.10 -4.03
N GLU A 61 2.56 2.39 -4.03
CA GLU A 61 1.85 3.04 -5.15
C GLU A 61 2.65 2.98 -6.45
N MET A 62 3.98 3.15 -6.39
CA MET A 62 4.87 2.99 -7.55
C MET A 62 4.83 1.55 -8.08
N ASP A 63 4.92 0.55 -7.21
CA ASP A 63 4.85 -0.85 -7.62
C ASP A 63 3.49 -1.19 -8.24
N LEU A 64 2.39 -0.65 -7.71
CA LEU A 64 1.05 -0.82 -8.29
C LEU A 64 0.87 -0.12 -9.63
N ALA A 65 1.51 1.03 -9.86
CA ALA A 65 1.55 1.65 -11.17
C ALA A 65 2.26 0.74 -12.19
N MET A 66 3.32 0.04 -11.76
CA MET A 66 4.01 -0.96 -12.60
C MET A 66 3.15 -2.21 -12.84
N VAL A 67 2.39 -2.69 -11.84
CA VAL A 67 1.41 -3.77 -11.99
C VAL A 67 0.38 -3.43 -13.05
N LYS A 68 -0.17 -2.20 -13.01
CA LYS A 68 -1.14 -1.70 -14.01
C LYS A 68 -0.55 -1.64 -15.42
N ALA A 69 0.73 -1.31 -15.55
CA ALA A 69 1.41 -1.19 -16.83
C ALA A 69 1.99 -2.51 -17.37
N SER A 70 1.99 -3.58 -16.57
CA SER A 70 2.60 -4.86 -16.94
C SER A 70 1.78 -5.58 -18.00
N VAL A 71 2.44 -6.00 -19.09
CA VAL A 71 1.82 -6.74 -20.20
C VAL A 71 2.14 -8.23 -20.11
N LYS A 72 3.38 -8.56 -19.75
CA LYS A 72 3.82 -9.95 -19.58
C LYS A 72 3.47 -10.46 -18.20
N GLU A 73 3.03 -11.71 -18.14
CA GLU A 73 2.66 -12.40 -16.90
C GLU A 73 3.84 -12.50 -15.91
N GLU A 74 5.06 -12.79 -16.39
CA GLU A 74 6.28 -12.83 -15.57
C GLU A 74 6.52 -11.50 -14.84
N THR A 75 6.44 -10.39 -15.57
CA THR A 75 6.64 -9.04 -15.03
C THR A 75 5.52 -8.67 -14.09
N LEU A 76 4.27 -9.00 -14.43
CA LEU A 76 3.11 -8.77 -13.57
C LEU A 76 3.29 -9.45 -12.22
N ASN A 77 3.66 -10.73 -12.23
CA ASN A 77 3.85 -11.52 -11.02
C ASN A 77 4.99 -10.98 -10.15
N GLU A 78 6.13 -10.62 -10.74
CA GLU A 78 7.24 -9.99 -10.00
C GLU A 78 6.81 -8.68 -9.33
N ARG A 79 6.05 -7.84 -10.04
CA ARG A 79 5.56 -6.55 -9.52
C ARG A 79 4.50 -6.73 -8.44
N LEU A 80 3.61 -7.71 -8.58
CA LEU A 80 2.64 -8.05 -7.54
C LEU A 80 3.33 -8.51 -6.25
N GLN A 81 4.38 -9.33 -6.33
CA GLN A 81 5.13 -9.74 -5.16
C GLN A 81 5.83 -8.55 -4.48
N GLN A 82 6.40 -7.61 -5.26
CA GLN A 82 6.99 -6.38 -4.73
C GLN A 82 5.95 -5.49 -4.03
N ALA A 83 4.82 -5.22 -4.69
CA ALA A 83 3.73 -4.43 -4.13
C ALA A 83 3.21 -5.06 -2.83
N LYS A 84 3.05 -6.39 -2.79
CA LYS A 84 2.62 -7.13 -1.61
C LYS A 84 3.62 -7.05 -0.46
N ALA A 85 4.92 -7.13 -0.76
CA ALA A 85 5.98 -6.93 0.24
C ALA A 85 5.97 -5.51 0.82
N ARG A 86 5.74 -4.48 0.00
CA ARG A 86 5.58 -3.09 0.47
C ARG A 86 4.33 -2.91 1.30
N CYS A 87 3.22 -3.52 0.91
CA CYS A 87 1.98 -3.48 1.68
C CYS A 87 2.17 -4.07 3.08
N ARG A 88 2.84 -5.23 3.18
CA ARG A 88 3.24 -5.84 4.47
C ARG A 88 4.14 -4.93 5.29
N GLN A 89 5.10 -4.25 4.66
CA GLN A 89 5.94 -3.27 5.35
C GLN A 89 5.10 -2.10 5.90
N ALA A 90 4.13 -1.59 5.13
CA ALA A 90 3.24 -0.53 5.60
C ALA A 90 2.38 -0.98 6.79
N ILE A 91 1.87 -2.22 6.76
CA ILE A 91 1.16 -2.83 7.90
C ILE A 91 2.05 -2.85 9.14
N LEU A 92 3.31 -3.28 9.01
CA LEU A 92 4.24 -3.32 10.15
C LEU A 92 4.51 -1.92 10.75
N VAL A 93 4.70 -0.90 9.90
CA VAL A 93 4.89 0.48 10.37
C VAL A 93 3.62 0.98 11.06
N ALA A 94 2.44 0.76 10.47
CA ALA A 94 1.15 1.17 11.03
C ALA A 94 0.82 0.46 12.35
N SER A 95 1.23 -0.80 12.51
CA SER A 95 1.01 -1.57 13.74
C SER A 95 1.98 -1.22 14.86
N SER A 96 3.01 -0.42 14.58
CA SER A 96 3.93 0.12 15.59
C SER A 96 3.48 1.47 16.18
N PHE A 97 2.36 2.01 15.68
CA PHE A 97 1.71 3.21 16.21
C PHE A 97 1.28 3.02 17.67
#